data_AF-A0A929HMX3-F1
#
_entry.id   AF-A0A929HMX3-F1
#
_cell.length_a   1.000
_cell.length_b   1.000
_cell.length_c   1.000
_cell.angle_alpha   90.00
_cell.angle_beta   90.00
_cell.angle_gamma   90.00
#
_symmetry.space_group_name_H-M   'P 1'
#
loop_
_entity.id
_entity.type
_entity.pdbx_description
1 polymer ?
#
loop_
_entity_poly.entity_id
_entity_poly.type
_entity_poly.pdbx_seq_one_letter_code
_entity_poly.pdbx_strand_id
1 'polypeptide(L)'
;MAALSCYLAGVLTNVGAAADKTITRGITLEMTIHSVTVTAAGAIAIVDGTEGSAHVETRGAAGGPPLIDVDAIEIAQIRVTTKAAAVITANEIFEVVGTHRERYDFPTWEIDHVRVADQVLGLAGITFNSALPLIHTGPVPKKVFAAYNEPQLAEVPNSTDFVPPETSHSVSSTEIYGGVVGATSKSLGQGSFTAHLKDGISDGLLVLKNEKLWFKFKQDRLKTPYILAQGILGIARTFPAGASIVAACTVSAEKTSVEVTG
;
A
#
# COMPACT_ATOMS: atom_id res chain seq x y z
N MET A 1 -19.40 23.71 -8.80
CA MET A 1 -19.48 22.37 -8.17
C MET A 1 -18.42 21.49 -8.79
N ALA A 2 -17.73 20.66 -8.01
CA ALA A 2 -16.76 19.70 -8.53
C ALA A 2 -17.51 18.56 -9.24
N ALA A 3 -17.04 18.18 -10.43
CA ALA A 3 -17.55 17.01 -11.15
C ALA A 3 -16.92 15.72 -10.65
N LEU A 4 -15.66 15.79 -10.23
CA LEU A 4 -14.93 14.69 -9.60
C LEU A 4 -13.85 15.23 -8.67
N SER A 5 -13.30 14.32 -7.85
CA SER A 5 -12.10 14.55 -7.05
C SER A 5 -11.03 13.51 -7.39
N CYS A 6 -9.77 13.91 -7.44
CA CYS A 6 -8.63 13.02 -7.72
C CYS A 6 -7.37 13.48 -6.97
N TYR A 7 -6.36 12.61 -6.89
CA TYR A 7 -5.05 12.97 -6.33
C TYR A 7 -4.10 13.37 -7.46
N LEU A 8 -3.92 14.68 -7.68
CA LEU A 8 -2.95 15.21 -8.64
C LEU A 8 -1.63 15.46 -7.92
N ALA A 9 -0.55 14.82 -8.39
CA ALA A 9 0.76 14.88 -7.76
C ALA A 9 0.74 14.63 -6.24
N GLY A 10 -0.14 13.74 -5.77
CA GLY A 10 -0.32 13.41 -4.36
C GLY A 10 -1.25 14.33 -3.57
N VAL A 11 -1.85 15.35 -4.20
CA VAL A 11 -2.74 16.32 -3.55
C VAL A 11 -4.19 16.13 -3.98
N LEU A 12 -5.11 16.01 -3.01
CA LEU A 12 -6.54 15.93 -3.28
C LEU A 12 -7.02 17.21 -3.98
N THR A 13 -7.47 17.07 -5.22
CA THR A 13 -7.88 18.16 -6.09
C THR A 13 -9.30 17.94 -6.59
N ASN A 14 -10.11 19.00 -6.50
CA ASN A 14 -11.46 19.04 -7.05
C ASN A 14 -11.41 19.54 -8.49
N VAL A 15 -11.95 18.74 -9.42
CA VAL A 15 -11.97 19.05 -10.85
C VAL A 15 -13.37 19.51 -11.24
N GLY A 16 -13.45 20.67 -11.88
CA GLY A 16 -14.71 21.21 -12.40
C GLY A 16 -15.26 20.38 -13.57
N ALA A 17 -16.57 20.44 -13.79
CA ALA A 17 -17.17 19.91 -15.01
C ALA A 17 -16.61 20.64 -16.25
N ALA A 18 -16.48 19.92 -17.35
CA ALA A 18 -16.20 20.50 -18.65
C ALA A 18 -17.32 20.14 -19.62
N ALA A 19 -17.79 21.12 -20.39
CA ALA A 19 -18.73 20.95 -21.48
C ALA A 19 -18.02 21.13 -22.83
N ASP A 20 -18.69 20.72 -23.91
CA ASP A 20 -18.32 21.01 -25.29
C ASP A 20 -16.91 20.58 -25.69
N LYS A 21 -16.41 19.49 -25.09
CA LYS A 21 -15.15 18.86 -25.48
C LYS A 21 -15.37 18.08 -26.78
N THR A 22 -14.53 18.34 -27.77
CA THR A 22 -14.57 17.69 -29.08
C THR A 22 -13.52 16.58 -29.18
N ILE A 23 -13.82 15.55 -29.97
CA ILE A 23 -12.84 14.53 -30.41
C ILE A 23 -12.55 14.74 -31.90
N THR A 24 -11.38 14.29 -32.36
CA THR A 24 -11.04 14.27 -33.78
C THR A 24 -11.24 12.86 -34.35
N ARG A 25 -12.38 12.63 -35.04
CA ARG A 25 -12.64 11.34 -35.72
C ARG A 25 -11.68 11.12 -36.89
N GLY A 26 -11.50 9.87 -37.28
CA GLY A 26 -10.70 9.49 -38.44
C GLY A 26 -11.19 10.12 -39.75
N ILE A 27 -10.27 10.34 -40.67
CA ILE A 27 -10.49 10.89 -42.01
C ILE A 27 -10.44 9.75 -43.03
N THR A 28 -9.40 8.92 -42.95
CA THR A 28 -9.12 7.82 -43.88
C THR A 28 -9.66 6.49 -43.38
N LEU A 29 -9.67 6.24 -42.07
CA LEU A 29 -10.15 5.02 -41.43
C LEU A 29 -11.17 5.36 -40.35
N GLU A 30 -12.00 4.38 -39.98
CA GLU A 30 -13.20 4.63 -39.17
C GLU A 30 -12.96 4.44 -37.67
N MET A 31 -11.96 3.64 -37.30
CA MET A 31 -11.74 3.22 -35.91
C MET A 31 -10.78 4.17 -35.21
N THR A 32 -11.25 4.89 -34.21
CA THR A 32 -10.45 5.77 -33.35
C THR A 32 -10.82 5.57 -31.88
N ILE A 33 -9.83 5.71 -31.00
CA ILE A 33 -10.00 5.69 -29.55
C ILE A 33 -9.39 6.96 -28.99
N HIS A 34 -10.10 7.64 -28.09
CA HIS A 34 -9.68 8.88 -27.45
C HIS A 34 -9.61 8.66 -25.94
N SER A 35 -8.68 9.32 -25.27
CA SER A 35 -8.58 9.29 -23.81
C SER A 35 -9.13 10.59 -23.22
N VAL A 36 -10.08 10.46 -22.30
CA VAL A 36 -10.53 11.57 -21.46
C VAL A 36 -9.61 11.63 -20.26
N THR A 37 -9.00 12.78 -20.01
CA THR A 37 -7.97 12.95 -18.99
C THR A 37 -8.26 14.12 -18.07
N VAL A 38 -7.71 14.06 -16.86
CA VAL A 38 -7.48 15.23 -16.01
C VAL A 38 -6.02 15.64 -16.19
N THR A 39 -5.78 16.85 -16.66
CA THR A 39 -4.44 17.42 -16.85
C THR A 39 -3.76 17.74 -15.52
N ALA A 40 -2.46 18.00 -15.54
CA ALA A 40 -1.70 18.47 -14.38
C ALA A 40 -2.26 19.75 -13.74
N ALA A 41 -2.99 20.57 -14.50
CA ALA A 41 -3.66 21.79 -14.02
C ALA A 41 -5.05 21.52 -13.39
N GLY A 42 -5.49 20.27 -13.27
CA GLY A 42 -6.80 19.92 -12.72
C GLY A 42 -7.97 20.23 -13.64
N ALA A 43 -7.76 20.17 -14.96
CA ALA A 43 -8.78 20.41 -15.97
C ALA A 43 -9.00 19.20 -16.88
N ILE A 44 -10.24 18.98 -17.33
CA ILE A 44 -10.60 17.90 -18.26
C ILE A 44 -10.09 18.22 -19.66
N ALA A 45 -9.37 17.28 -20.27
CA ALA A 45 -8.90 17.35 -21.65
C ALA A 45 -9.14 16.02 -22.38
N ILE A 46 -9.17 16.09 -23.71
CA ILE A 46 -9.24 14.93 -24.59
C ILE A 46 -7.88 14.79 -25.27
N VAL A 47 -7.35 13.59 -25.26
CA VAL A 47 -6.22 13.20 -26.10
C VAL A 47 -6.77 12.34 -27.22
N ASP A 48 -6.54 12.75 -28.46
CA ASP A 48 -7.02 12.02 -29.63
C ASP A 48 -6.06 10.88 -29.99
N GLY A 49 -6.62 9.69 -30.28
CA GLY A 49 -5.86 8.58 -30.82
C GLY A 49 -5.68 8.68 -32.34
N THR A 50 -4.83 7.81 -32.87
CA THR A 50 -4.60 7.70 -34.32
C THR A 50 -5.64 6.78 -34.95
N GLU A 51 -6.15 7.14 -36.13
CA GLU A 51 -7.10 6.30 -36.87
C GLU A 51 -6.51 4.96 -37.31
N GLY A 52 -7.33 3.90 -37.29
CA GLY A 52 -6.94 2.55 -37.68
C GLY A 52 -8.06 1.77 -38.36
N SER A 53 -7.71 0.63 -38.96
CA SER A 53 -8.67 -0.24 -39.65
C SER A 53 -9.47 -1.15 -38.71
N ALA A 54 -9.04 -1.25 -37.46
CA ALA A 54 -9.69 -1.99 -36.38
C ALA A 54 -9.35 -1.31 -35.04
N HIS A 55 -10.19 -1.49 -34.02
CA HIS A 55 -9.77 -1.16 -32.65
C HIS A 55 -8.71 -2.14 -32.18
N VAL A 56 -7.64 -1.61 -31.57
CA VAL A 56 -6.59 -2.39 -30.93
C VAL A 56 -6.37 -1.87 -29.52
N GLU A 57 -5.85 -2.70 -28.62
CA GLU A 57 -5.59 -2.27 -27.24
C GLU A 57 -4.16 -1.71 -27.05
N THR A 58 -3.31 -1.83 -28.08
CA THR A 58 -1.93 -1.32 -28.04
C THR A 58 -1.93 0.21 -27.98
N ARG A 59 -1.44 0.77 -26.88
CA ARG A 59 -1.33 2.21 -26.66
C ARG A 59 -0.45 2.87 -27.73
N GLY A 60 -0.91 4.00 -28.27
CA GLY A 60 -0.21 4.77 -29.29
C GLY A 60 -0.21 4.15 -30.69
N ALA A 61 -0.82 2.99 -30.90
CA ALA A 61 -0.98 2.39 -32.22
C ALA A 61 -2.18 2.97 -32.97
N ALA A 62 -2.19 2.82 -34.29
CA ALA A 62 -3.35 3.12 -35.14
C ALA A 62 -4.56 2.28 -34.70
N GLY A 63 -5.70 2.93 -34.45
CA GLY A 63 -6.91 2.32 -33.90
C GLY A 63 -6.83 1.99 -32.41
N GLY A 64 -5.73 2.34 -31.74
CA GLY A 64 -5.52 2.12 -30.31
C GLY A 64 -5.70 3.37 -29.46
N PRO A 65 -5.82 3.23 -28.13
CA PRO A 65 -5.90 4.38 -27.24
C PRO A 65 -4.58 5.16 -27.29
N PRO A 66 -4.60 6.50 -27.21
CA PRO A 66 -3.38 7.28 -27.20
C PRO A 66 -2.58 7.05 -25.91
N LEU A 67 -1.30 7.41 -25.97
CA LEU A 67 -0.51 7.69 -24.79
C LEU A 67 -0.92 9.06 -24.24
N ILE A 68 -1.00 9.19 -22.92
CA ILE A 68 -1.35 10.45 -22.25
C ILE A 68 -0.11 11.14 -21.66
N ASP A 69 -0.23 12.42 -21.31
CA ASP A 69 0.85 13.14 -20.62
C ASP A 69 1.18 12.48 -19.28
N VAL A 70 2.47 12.49 -18.89
CA VAL A 70 2.99 11.78 -17.69
C VAL A 70 2.38 12.28 -16.36
N ASP A 71 1.84 13.50 -16.36
CA ASP A 71 1.17 14.12 -15.20
C ASP A 71 -0.35 14.18 -15.34
N ALA A 72 -0.91 13.58 -16.40
CA ALA A 72 -2.35 13.46 -16.59
C ALA A 72 -2.89 12.16 -15.98
N ILE A 73 -4.19 12.11 -15.71
CA ILE A 73 -4.91 10.94 -15.20
C ILE A 73 -5.98 10.55 -16.22
N GLU A 74 -5.99 9.31 -16.70
CA GLU A 74 -7.07 8.83 -17.57
C GLU A 74 -8.34 8.52 -16.76
N ILE A 75 -9.47 9.10 -17.14
CA ILE A 75 -10.75 8.90 -16.44
C ILE A 75 -11.78 8.11 -17.26
N ALA A 76 -11.64 8.09 -18.58
CA ALA A 76 -12.46 7.30 -19.48
C ALA A 76 -11.78 7.21 -20.85
N GLN A 77 -12.28 6.31 -21.70
CA GLN A 77 -12.01 6.29 -23.13
C GLN A 77 -13.29 6.52 -23.92
N ILE A 78 -13.17 7.15 -25.08
CA ILE A 78 -14.23 7.28 -26.08
C ILE A 78 -13.80 6.44 -27.27
N ARG A 79 -14.58 5.45 -27.67
CA ARG A 79 -14.27 4.56 -28.79
C ARG A 79 -15.31 4.71 -29.86
N VAL A 80 -14.88 5.04 -31.07
CA VAL A 80 -15.78 5.30 -32.18
C VAL A 80 -15.42 4.47 -33.40
N THR A 81 -16.44 4.13 -34.18
CA THR A 81 -16.37 3.25 -35.36
C THR A 81 -16.83 3.94 -36.65
N THR A 82 -16.97 5.26 -36.63
CA THR A 82 -17.45 6.05 -37.76
C THR A 82 -16.67 7.34 -37.90
N LYS A 83 -16.52 7.80 -39.15
CA LYS A 83 -15.89 9.09 -39.49
C LYS A 83 -16.85 10.27 -39.40
N ALA A 84 -18.15 10.00 -39.50
CA ALA A 84 -19.17 11.05 -39.51
C ALA A 84 -19.21 11.77 -38.16
N ALA A 85 -19.22 13.10 -38.20
CA ALA A 85 -19.41 13.92 -37.00
C ALA A 85 -20.79 13.62 -36.40
N ALA A 86 -20.79 13.17 -35.15
CA ALA A 86 -22.00 12.83 -34.41
C ALA A 86 -21.75 13.02 -32.90
N VAL A 87 -22.85 13.20 -32.17
CA VAL A 87 -22.83 13.25 -30.70
C VAL A 87 -22.37 11.90 -30.15
N ILE A 88 -21.50 11.94 -29.13
CA ILE A 88 -21.04 10.73 -28.43
C ILE A 88 -22.16 10.16 -27.58
N THR A 89 -22.42 8.88 -27.76
CA THR A 89 -23.41 8.11 -27.01
C THR A 89 -22.76 7.40 -25.83
N ALA A 90 -23.57 6.99 -24.84
CA ALA A 90 -23.07 6.27 -23.68
C ALA A 90 -22.37 4.95 -24.04
N ASN A 91 -22.76 4.30 -25.14
CA ASN A 91 -22.15 3.05 -25.60
C ASN A 91 -20.75 3.24 -26.20
N GLU A 92 -20.39 4.48 -26.55
CA GLU A 92 -19.05 4.83 -27.03
C GLU A 92 -18.13 5.23 -25.86
N ILE A 93 -18.63 5.31 -24.62
CA ILE A 93 -17.86 5.71 -23.43
C ILE A 93 -17.53 4.49 -22.59
N PHE A 94 -16.24 4.34 -22.28
CA PHE A 94 -15.68 3.20 -21.56
C PHE A 94 -14.96 3.68 -20.30
N GLU A 95 -15.33 3.15 -19.13
CA GLU A 95 -14.82 3.63 -17.82
C GLU A 95 -14.39 2.51 -16.86
N VAL A 96 -14.10 1.31 -17.41
CA VAL A 96 -13.63 0.16 -16.62
C VAL A 96 -12.30 0.49 -15.94
N VAL A 97 -12.27 0.37 -14.61
CA VAL A 97 -11.07 0.64 -13.79
C VAL A 97 -9.95 -0.31 -14.19
N GLY A 98 -8.74 0.22 -14.36
CA GLY A 98 -7.56 -0.55 -14.75
C GLY A 98 -7.40 -0.79 -16.25
N THR A 99 -8.45 -0.54 -17.04
CA THR A 99 -8.40 -0.67 -18.51
C THR A 99 -8.59 0.67 -19.21
N HIS A 100 -9.64 1.42 -18.81
CA HIS A 100 -10.04 2.69 -19.43
C HIS A 100 -10.02 3.87 -18.44
N ARG A 101 -9.80 3.58 -17.16
CA ARG A 101 -9.81 4.56 -16.07
C ARG A 101 -8.74 4.21 -15.03
N GLU A 102 -7.94 5.20 -14.68
CA GLU A 102 -7.01 5.14 -13.57
C GLU A 102 -7.68 5.53 -12.26
N ARG A 103 -7.34 4.80 -11.18
CA ARG A 103 -7.70 5.18 -9.81
C ARG A 103 -6.49 5.13 -8.90
N TYR A 104 -6.53 5.90 -7.82
CA TYR A 104 -5.47 5.89 -6.82
C TYR A 104 -5.42 4.57 -6.03
N ASP A 105 -6.55 3.86 -5.92
CA ASP A 105 -6.70 2.61 -5.17
C ASP A 105 -6.67 1.33 -6.03
N PHE A 106 -6.19 1.46 -7.27
CA PHE A 106 -6.03 0.33 -8.19
C PHE A 106 -4.69 0.40 -8.95
N PRO A 107 -3.97 -0.71 -9.14
CA PRO A 107 -4.22 -2.03 -8.57
C PRO A 107 -4.11 -2.01 -7.05
N THR A 108 -4.69 -2.99 -6.35
CA THR A 108 -4.53 -3.06 -4.89
C THR A 108 -3.07 -3.35 -4.54
N TRP A 109 -2.66 -2.96 -3.35
CA TRP A 109 -1.30 -3.16 -2.87
C TRP A 109 -1.28 -3.72 -1.46
N GLU A 110 -0.17 -4.35 -1.13
CA GLU A 110 0.19 -4.70 0.24
C GLU A 110 1.21 -3.70 0.77
N ILE A 111 1.09 -3.38 2.06
CA ILE A 111 2.01 -2.48 2.76
C ILE A 111 3.02 -3.32 3.54
N ASP A 112 4.29 -3.14 3.20
CA ASP A 112 5.41 -3.71 3.92
C ASP A 112 6.06 -2.63 4.76
N HIS A 113 5.73 -2.62 6.05
CA HIS A 113 6.29 -1.64 6.97
C HIS A 113 7.78 -1.88 7.27
N VAL A 114 8.28 -3.09 7.01
CA VAL A 114 9.68 -3.48 7.12
C VAL A 114 10.01 -4.47 6.00
N ARG A 115 11.18 -4.29 5.39
CA ARG A 115 11.79 -5.27 4.49
C ARG A 115 13.22 -5.50 4.95
N VAL A 116 13.61 -6.75 5.15
CA VAL A 116 15.00 -7.12 5.42
C VAL A 116 15.46 -8.01 4.27
N ALA A 117 16.54 -7.61 3.62
CA ALA A 117 17.23 -8.39 2.60
C ALA A 117 18.69 -8.50 3.00
N ASP A 118 19.26 -9.70 2.92
CA ASP A 118 20.64 -9.98 3.33
C ASP A 118 20.97 -9.44 4.74
N GLN A 119 20.01 -9.54 5.65
CA GLN A 119 20.12 -9.09 7.04
C GLN A 119 20.32 -7.57 7.24
N VAL A 120 20.12 -6.76 6.20
CA VAL A 120 20.14 -5.30 6.25
C VAL A 120 18.70 -4.79 6.20
N LEU A 121 18.39 -3.81 7.06
CA LEU A 121 17.09 -3.14 7.03
C LEU A 121 16.96 -2.32 5.74
N GLY A 122 16.05 -2.75 4.87
CA GLY A 122 15.66 -2.02 3.67
C GLY A 122 14.60 -0.97 3.94
N LEU A 123 14.21 -0.26 2.89
CA LEU A 123 13.12 0.71 2.94
C LEU A 123 11.77 0.00 3.10
N ALA A 124 10.91 0.58 3.94
CA ALA A 124 9.48 0.27 3.90
C ALA A 124 8.94 0.57 2.50
N GLY A 125 7.92 -0.17 2.08
CA GLY A 125 7.42 -0.05 0.72
C GLY A 125 6.04 -0.62 0.55
N ILE A 126 5.55 -0.51 -0.68
CA ILE A 126 4.32 -1.17 -1.11
C ILE A 126 4.66 -2.17 -2.21
N THR A 127 3.85 -3.22 -2.30
CA THR A 127 3.89 -4.18 -3.39
C THR A 127 2.54 -4.17 -4.09
N PHE A 128 2.49 -3.76 -5.35
CA PHE A 128 1.27 -3.83 -6.14
C PHE A 128 0.97 -5.29 -6.52
N ASN A 129 -0.31 -5.65 -6.51
CA ASN A 129 -0.78 -6.99 -6.87
C ASN A 129 -0.59 -7.32 -8.37
N SER A 130 -0.30 -6.32 -9.18
CA SER A 130 -0.12 -6.39 -10.63
C SER A 130 0.70 -5.20 -11.11
N ALA A 131 1.31 -5.34 -12.29
CA ALA A 131 2.09 -4.27 -12.90
C ALA A 131 1.22 -3.05 -13.21
N LEU A 132 1.75 -1.85 -12.95
CA LEU A 132 1.08 -0.61 -13.30
C LEU A 132 1.02 -0.47 -14.85
N PRO A 133 -0.15 -0.15 -15.43
CA PRO A 133 -0.30 0.02 -16.87
C PRO A 133 0.61 1.11 -17.45
N LEU A 134 1.30 0.81 -18.54
CA LEU A 134 2.24 1.70 -19.24
C LEU A 134 1.51 2.63 -20.23
N ILE A 135 0.62 3.49 -19.73
CA ILE A 135 -0.29 4.28 -20.57
C ILE A 135 0.18 5.72 -20.84
N HIS A 136 1.28 6.16 -20.21
CA HIS A 136 1.78 7.52 -20.33
C HIS A 136 2.89 7.61 -21.38
N THR A 137 3.11 8.80 -21.92
CA THR A 137 4.15 9.13 -22.89
C THR A 137 5.52 8.60 -22.44
N GLY A 138 6.24 7.91 -23.33
CA GLY A 138 7.43 7.14 -22.99
C GLY A 138 7.14 5.71 -22.49
N PRO A 139 5.96 5.15 -22.82
CA PRO A 139 5.36 3.98 -22.19
C PRO A 139 5.70 3.75 -20.72
N VAL A 140 5.36 4.73 -19.87
CA VAL A 140 5.61 4.68 -18.41
C VAL A 140 4.32 4.54 -17.61
N PRO A 141 4.38 3.98 -16.38
CA PRO A 141 3.22 3.92 -15.52
C PRO A 141 2.91 5.29 -14.90
N LYS A 142 1.73 5.41 -14.30
CA LYS A 142 1.39 6.57 -13.46
C LYS A 142 2.38 6.73 -12.32
N LYS A 143 2.56 7.97 -11.87
CA LYS A 143 3.32 8.28 -10.66
C LYS A 143 2.56 7.79 -9.42
N VAL A 144 3.31 7.27 -8.45
CA VAL A 144 2.79 6.81 -7.17
C VAL A 144 3.33 7.72 -6.07
N PHE A 145 2.43 8.22 -5.24
CA PHE A 145 2.74 9.07 -4.10
C PHE A 145 2.28 8.40 -2.82
N ALA A 146 3.07 8.51 -1.76
CA ALA A 146 2.74 7.96 -0.46
C ALA A 146 3.09 8.98 0.63
N ALA A 147 2.24 9.08 1.65
CA ALA A 147 2.57 9.71 2.90
C ALA A 147 3.03 8.62 3.88
N TYR A 148 4.14 8.85 4.56
CA TYR A 148 4.68 7.91 5.54
C TYR A 148 5.15 8.68 6.78
N ASN A 149 5.14 7.98 7.91
CA ASN A 149 5.68 8.49 9.17
C ASN A 149 6.96 7.74 9.49
N GLU A 150 7.98 8.46 9.95
CA GLU A 150 9.21 7.85 10.46
C GLU A 150 9.05 7.57 11.96
N PRO A 151 9.24 6.31 12.42
CA PRO A 151 9.12 6.00 13.84
C PRO A 151 10.29 6.60 14.62
N GLN A 152 9.98 7.38 15.65
CA GLN A 152 10.96 7.82 16.63
C GLN A 152 11.09 6.74 17.72
N LEU A 153 12.31 6.21 17.88
CA LEU A 153 12.59 5.20 18.90
C LEU A 153 13.11 5.89 20.17
N ALA A 154 12.48 5.57 21.29
CA ALA A 154 12.94 5.96 22.62
C ALA A 154 13.34 4.71 23.41
N GLU A 155 14.37 4.85 24.24
CA GLU A 155 14.79 3.77 25.13
C GLU A 155 13.74 3.57 26.23
N VAL A 156 13.38 2.30 26.49
CA VAL A 156 12.61 1.92 27.68
C VAL A 156 13.63 1.59 28.78
N PRO A 157 13.80 2.46 29.79
CA PRO A 157 14.80 2.23 30.82
C PRO A 157 14.41 1.03 31.69
N ASN A 158 15.42 0.31 32.18
CA ASN A 158 15.24 -0.81 33.11
C ASN A 158 14.16 -1.81 32.66
N SER A 159 14.36 -2.43 31.50
CA SER A 159 13.49 -3.50 31.00
C SER A 159 14.20 -4.85 31.00
N THR A 160 13.47 -5.93 31.22
CA THR A 160 13.99 -7.31 31.24
C THR A 160 13.11 -8.25 30.41
N ASP A 161 13.61 -9.47 30.17
CA ASP A 161 12.85 -10.61 29.66
C ASP A 161 12.12 -10.35 28.33
N PHE A 162 12.82 -9.70 27.38
CA PHE A 162 12.27 -9.51 26.05
C PHE A 162 12.09 -10.87 25.34
N VAL A 163 10.86 -11.12 24.90
CA VAL A 163 10.49 -12.25 24.04
C VAL A 163 9.98 -11.67 22.72
N PRO A 164 10.64 -11.98 21.58
CA PRO A 164 10.17 -11.52 20.28
C PRO A 164 8.86 -12.20 19.85
N PRO A 165 7.98 -11.52 19.09
CA PRO A 165 6.90 -12.18 18.37
C PRO A 165 7.45 -13.14 17.31
N GLU A 166 7.20 -14.44 17.48
CA GLU A 166 7.71 -15.50 16.60
C GLU A 166 6.62 -16.53 16.26
N THR A 167 6.83 -17.28 15.18
CA THR A 167 5.91 -18.38 14.81
C THR A 167 6.28 -19.64 15.57
N SER A 168 5.39 -20.07 16.46
CA SER A 168 5.49 -21.37 17.12
C SER A 168 4.93 -22.48 16.23
N HIS A 169 5.53 -23.67 16.32
CA HIS A 169 5.11 -24.86 15.59
C HIS A 169 4.70 -25.92 16.62
N SER A 170 3.50 -26.49 16.47
CA SER A 170 3.03 -27.59 17.32
C SER A 170 2.81 -28.84 16.47
N VAL A 171 3.16 -30.00 17.05
CA VAL A 171 2.94 -31.31 16.45
C VAL A 171 2.04 -32.10 17.39
N SER A 172 0.90 -32.56 16.88
CA SER A 172 0.01 -33.46 17.60
C SER A 172 -0.12 -34.77 16.83
N SER A 173 -0.03 -35.90 17.52
CA SER A 173 -0.20 -37.23 16.94
C SER A 173 -1.42 -37.93 17.52
N THR A 174 -2.20 -38.59 16.66
CA THR A 174 -3.26 -39.52 17.07
C THR A 174 -2.81 -40.94 16.73
N GLU A 175 -2.72 -41.80 17.74
CA GLU A 175 -2.49 -43.22 17.53
C GLU A 175 -3.77 -43.86 16.97
N ILE A 176 -3.63 -44.61 15.87
CA ILE A 176 -4.70 -45.41 15.28
C ILE A 176 -4.28 -46.88 15.30
N TYR A 177 -5.25 -47.80 15.27
CA TYR A 177 -4.92 -49.20 15.03
C TYR A 177 -4.19 -49.33 13.69
N GLY A 178 -2.92 -49.74 13.73
CA GLY A 178 -2.08 -49.88 12.54
C GLY A 178 -1.17 -48.69 12.21
N GLY A 179 -1.09 -47.64 13.03
CA GLY A 179 -0.10 -46.58 12.83
C GLY A 179 -0.34 -45.29 13.61
N VAL A 180 0.37 -44.22 13.21
CA VAL A 180 0.27 -42.88 13.80
C VAL A 180 -0.08 -41.89 12.69
N VAL A 181 -1.08 -41.03 12.91
CA VAL A 181 -1.38 -39.89 12.04
C VAL A 181 -0.92 -38.62 12.74
N GLY A 182 0.02 -37.90 12.14
CA GLY A 182 0.54 -36.63 12.64
C GLY A 182 -0.15 -35.43 12.01
N ALA A 183 -0.37 -34.38 12.81
CA ALA A 183 -0.79 -33.06 12.35
C ALA A 183 0.22 -32.02 12.84
N THR A 184 0.46 -31.00 12.02
CA THR A 184 1.27 -29.84 12.40
C THR A 184 0.44 -28.56 12.29
N SER A 185 0.59 -27.66 13.26
CA SER A 185 -0.03 -26.33 13.23
C SER A 185 1.03 -25.25 13.49
N LYS A 186 0.76 -24.04 12.98
CA LYS A 186 1.61 -22.87 13.16
C LYS A 186 0.77 -21.73 13.73
N SER A 187 1.29 -21.02 14.72
CA SER A 187 0.64 -19.83 15.29
C SER A 187 1.67 -18.74 15.60
N LEU A 188 1.29 -17.48 15.36
CA LEU A 188 2.08 -16.33 15.75
C LEU A 188 1.91 -16.08 17.24
N GLY A 189 3.02 -16.14 17.99
CA GLY A 189 3.08 -15.75 19.39
C GLY A 189 3.14 -14.24 19.55
N GLN A 190 2.57 -13.73 20.65
CA GLN A 190 2.77 -12.35 21.06
C GLN A 190 4.19 -12.18 21.60
N GLY A 191 4.78 -11.02 21.37
CA GLY A 191 6.00 -10.64 22.06
C GLY A 191 5.71 -10.15 23.48
N SER A 192 6.74 -10.07 24.31
CA SER A 192 6.62 -9.53 25.67
C SER A 192 7.92 -8.93 26.18
N PHE A 193 7.82 -8.13 27.22
CA PHE A 193 8.93 -7.71 28.06
C PHE A 193 8.39 -7.21 29.41
N THR A 194 9.27 -7.09 30.40
CA THR A 194 8.94 -6.46 31.68
C THR A 194 9.60 -5.09 31.75
N ALA A 195 8.84 -4.05 32.07
CA ALA A 195 9.36 -2.72 32.34
C ALA A 195 9.31 -2.41 33.83
N HIS A 196 10.42 -1.93 34.40
CA HIS A 196 10.44 -1.40 35.76
C HIS A 196 10.01 0.07 35.75
N LEU A 197 8.85 0.34 36.35
CA LEU A 197 8.22 1.65 36.38
C LEU A 197 8.70 2.47 37.59
N LYS A 198 8.67 3.80 37.47
CA LYS A 198 9.04 4.69 38.58
C LYS A 198 7.90 4.84 39.58
N ASP A 199 6.72 5.19 39.09
CA ASP A 199 5.53 5.42 39.91
C ASP A 199 4.33 4.57 39.46
N GLY A 200 4.38 3.98 38.27
CA GLY A 200 3.30 3.17 37.72
C GLY A 200 2.07 3.97 37.28
N ILE A 201 2.15 5.30 37.28
CA ILE A 201 1.01 6.21 37.04
C ILE A 201 1.36 7.27 35.99
N SER A 202 2.46 8.01 36.15
CA SER A 202 2.89 9.09 35.24
C SER A 202 4.05 8.70 34.32
N ASP A 203 4.54 7.46 34.41
CA ASP A 203 5.54 6.92 33.49
C ASP A 203 5.12 7.05 32.02
N GLY A 204 5.98 7.64 31.17
CA GLY A 204 5.66 7.96 29.79
C GLY A 204 5.26 6.75 28.93
N LEU A 205 5.76 5.54 29.24
CA LEU A 205 5.37 4.30 28.58
C LEU A 205 3.87 4.01 28.71
N LEU A 206 3.24 4.46 29.80
CA LEU A 206 1.82 4.22 30.07
C LEU A 206 0.90 5.03 29.15
N VAL A 207 1.37 6.18 28.66
CA VAL A 207 0.63 7.00 27.68
C VAL A 207 0.49 6.28 26.34
N LEU A 208 1.44 5.38 26.03
CA LEU A 208 1.47 4.62 24.79
C LEU A 208 0.70 3.28 24.87
N LYS A 209 -0.04 3.05 25.96
CA LYS A 209 -0.85 1.85 26.13
C LYS A 209 -1.93 1.76 25.03
N ASN A 210 -2.05 0.58 24.43
CA ASN A 210 -2.95 0.25 23.32
C ASN A 210 -2.62 0.93 21.98
N GLU A 211 -1.48 1.63 21.87
CA GLU A 211 -1.01 2.19 20.61
C GLU A 211 -0.23 1.14 19.79
N LYS A 212 -0.28 1.27 18.46
CA LYS A 212 0.53 0.46 17.52
C LYS A 212 1.93 1.07 17.42
N LEU A 213 2.94 0.38 17.94
CA LEU A 213 4.30 0.89 18.10
C LEU A 213 5.33 -0.02 17.43
N TRP A 214 6.53 0.52 17.26
CA TRP A 214 7.74 -0.22 16.91
C TRP A 214 8.54 -0.55 18.15
N PHE A 215 8.97 -1.81 18.25
CA PHE A 215 9.81 -2.34 19.32
C PHE A 215 11.14 -2.79 18.73
N LYS A 216 12.22 -2.17 19.19
CA LYS A 216 13.58 -2.50 18.82
C LYS A 216 14.31 -3.07 20.03
N PHE A 217 14.72 -4.33 19.94
CA PHE A 217 15.51 -4.98 20.97
C PHE A 217 16.96 -5.13 20.53
N LYS A 218 17.89 -4.75 21.41
CA LYS A 218 19.31 -5.01 21.26
C LYS A 218 19.78 -5.85 22.44
N GLN A 219 20.37 -7.01 22.16
CA GLN A 219 20.99 -7.82 23.20
C GLN A 219 22.18 -7.11 23.85
N ASP A 220 22.92 -6.33 23.06
CA ASP A 220 24.02 -5.49 23.51
C ASP A 220 23.82 -4.09 22.94
N ARG A 221 23.73 -3.08 23.82
CA ARG A 221 23.54 -1.68 23.44
C ARG A 221 24.63 -1.15 22.49
N LEU A 222 25.84 -1.71 22.56
CA LEU A 222 26.98 -1.29 21.75
C LEU A 222 27.08 -2.00 20.42
N LYS A 223 26.36 -3.11 20.23
CA LYS A 223 26.42 -3.87 18.99
C LYS A 223 25.37 -3.40 17.98
N THR A 224 25.68 -3.65 16.71
CA THR A 224 24.80 -3.36 15.58
C THR A 224 23.56 -4.24 15.58
N PRO A 225 23.62 -5.57 15.80
CA PRO A 225 22.47 -6.44 15.65
C PRO A 225 21.29 -6.09 16.55
N TYR A 226 20.09 -6.14 15.99
CA TYR A 226 18.84 -5.91 16.71
C TYR A 226 17.69 -6.73 16.13
N ILE A 227 16.67 -6.93 16.96
CA ILE A 227 15.37 -7.46 16.56
C ILE A 227 14.38 -6.30 16.47
N LEU A 228 13.56 -6.28 15.43
CA LEU A 228 12.54 -5.26 15.21
C LEU A 228 11.17 -5.91 15.04
N ALA A 229 10.16 -5.40 15.76
CA ALA A 229 8.78 -5.86 15.66
C ALA A 229 7.81 -4.68 15.72
N GLN A 230 6.66 -4.82 15.08
CA GLN A 230 5.55 -3.88 15.20
C GLN A 230 4.36 -4.57 15.86
N GLY A 231 3.72 -3.91 16.81
CA GLY A 231 2.54 -4.46 17.47
C GLY A 231 1.84 -3.46 18.36
N ILE A 232 0.68 -3.87 18.89
CA ILE A 232 -0.08 -3.07 19.87
C ILE A 232 0.49 -3.34 21.27
N LEU A 233 0.78 -2.27 22.02
CA LEU A 233 1.33 -2.34 23.38
C LEU A 233 0.23 -2.64 24.42
N GLY A 234 0.22 -3.85 24.96
CA GLY A 234 -0.52 -4.17 26.18
C GLY A 234 0.31 -3.86 27.42
N ILE A 235 -0.32 -3.37 28.49
CA ILE A 235 0.34 -3.10 29.78
C ILE A 235 -0.52 -3.57 30.95
N ALA A 236 0.03 -4.48 31.74
CA ALA A 236 -0.49 -4.93 33.03
C ALA A 236 0.50 -4.55 34.15
N ARG A 237 0.04 -3.73 35.11
CA ARG A 237 0.89 -3.19 36.19
C ARG A 237 0.73 -4.00 37.47
N THR A 238 1.79 -4.05 38.28
CA THR A 238 1.76 -4.61 39.63
C THR A 238 2.43 -3.66 40.61
N PHE A 239 1.81 -3.44 41.77
CA PHE A 239 2.25 -2.53 42.83
C PHE A 239 2.60 -3.32 44.11
N PRO A 240 3.74 -4.00 44.16
CA PRO A 240 4.14 -4.77 45.35
C PRO A 240 4.59 -3.85 46.49
N ALA A 241 4.29 -4.23 47.74
CA ALA A 241 4.57 -3.43 48.94
C ALA A 241 6.07 -3.36 49.36
N GLY A 242 6.98 -3.98 48.61
CA GLY A 242 8.41 -4.07 48.95
C GLY A 242 9.34 -4.38 47.78
N ALA A 243 8.88 -4.17 46.55
CA ALA A 243 9.68 -4.38 45.33
C ALA A 243 9.40 -3.25 44.32
N SER A 244 10.17 -3.20 43.25
CA SER A 244 9.93 -2.23 42.18
C SER A 244 8.55 -2.42 41.56
N ILE A 245 7.91 -1.31 41.19
CA ILE A 245 6.68 -1.34 40.40
C ILE A 245 7.04 -1.86 39.02
N VAL A 246 6.30 -2.86 38.54
CA VAL A 246 6.57 -3.49 37.24
C VAL A 246 5.35 -3.43 36.34
N ALA A 247 5.60 -3.35 35.04
CA ALA A 247 4.63 -3.57 34.00
C ALA A 247 5.03 -4.79 33.18
N ALA A 248 4.16 -5.80 33.16
CA ALA A 248 4.20 -6.83 32.14
C ALA A 248 3.63 -6.24 30.84
N CYS A 249 4.51 -6.08 29.86
CA CYS A 249 4.18 -5.54 28.56
C CYS A 249 3.99 -6.67 27.54
N THR A 250 2.94 -6.60 26.74
CA THR A 250 2.71 -7.50 25.61
C THR A 250 2.78 -6.73 24.30
N VAL A 251 3.30 -7.39 23.27
CA VAL A 251 3.42 -6.88 21.90
C VAL A 251 2.55 -7.75 21.01
N SER A 252 1.32 -7.31 20.77
CA SER A 252 0.37 -7.99 19.89
C SER A 252 0.71 -7.67 18.44
N ALA A 253 1.53 -8.51 17.81
CA ALA A 253 2.03 -8.31 16.45
C ALA A 253 1.16 -9.03 15.39
N GLU A 254 1.09 -8.46 14.19
CA GLU A 254 0.41 -9.05 13.01
C GLU A 254 1.39 -9.85 12.13
N LYS A 255 2.69 -9.64 12.32
CA LYS A 255 3.79 -10.31 11.61
C LYS A 255 4.86 -10.73 12.63
N THR A 256 5.69 -11.71 12.27
CA THR A 256 6.87 -12.07 13.08
C THR A 256 7.84 -10.90 13.17
N SER A 257 8.65 -10.90 14.22
CA SER A 257 9.80 -10.01 14.30
C SER A 257 10.79 -10.27 13.16
N VAL A 258 11.60 -9.26 12.86
CA VAL A 258 12.72 -9.38 11.93
C VAL A 258 14.03 -9.21 12.65
N GLU A 259 15.03 -9.98 12.21
CA GLU A 259 16.41 -9.85 12.64
C GLU A 259 17.16 -8.94 11.67
N VAL A 260 17.89 -7.98 12.21
CA VAL A 260 18.78 -7.09 11.43
C VAL A 260 20.17 -7.24 12.02
N THR A 261 21.10 -7.77 11.23
CA THR A 261 22.47 -8.10 11.69
C THR A 261 23.58 -7.43 10.88
N GLY A 262 23.25 -6.86 9.72
CA GLY A 262 24.17 -6.13 8.83
C GLY A 262 24.21 -4.62 9.04
#